data_AF-A0A960QVG3-F1
#
_entry.id   AF-A0A960QVG3-F1
#
_cell.length_a   1.000
_cell.length_b   1.000
_cell.length_c   1.000
_cell.angle_alpha   90.00
_cell.angle_beta   90.00
_cell.angle_gamma   90.00
#
_symmetry.space_group_name_H-M   'P 1'
#
loop_
_entity.id
_entity.type
_entity.pdbx_description
1 polymer ?
#
loop_
_entity_poly.entity_id
_entity_poly.type
_entity_poly.pdbx_seq_one_letter_code
_entity_poly.pdbx_strand_id
1 'polypeptide(L)'
;MKSLPNLFPFAALLTAAAILANTASAEEAKPAAPQKPSADHTVIVPYDASLTAAEQTPAQYYLDYPAFERLWRAAKDYRLSQSEGDGSNIEGDKDFILTNALYRVTAAEDRLVIEGQLGLLTRGKAWQKVPLPFGGVNLSKITLDDSPASYQDGAVLIEAPGRHSISVTYEVALPSENAPATWQVPTASATLLAITLDSDLAEPVINGGLPLAKSGMGGPAITYTAALGQAGQIEFRRRPGFRHFRLHLRLVVPPQGSHFGWEGILRHRDEPAQPN
;
A
#
# COMPACT_ATOMS: atom_id res chain seq x y z
N MET A 1 -59.20 -1.70 2.30
CA MET A 1 -58.95 -0.26 2.07
C MET A 1 -57.50 -0.12 1.64
N LYS A 2 -57.29 -0.08 0.33
CA LYS A 2 -56.75 1.04 -0.47
C LYS A 2 -55.23 1.19 -0.38
N SER A 3 -54.59 0.41 -1.25
CA SER A 3 -53.28 0.65 -1.86
C SER A 3 -53.26 2.01 -2.57
N LEU A 4 -52.15 2.73 -2.46
CA LEU A 4 -51.81 3.90 -3.27
C LEU A 4 -50.40 3.69 -3.87
N PRO A 5 -50.26 3.66 -5.20
CA PRO A 5 -48.96 3.71 -5.87
C PRO A 5 -48.57 5.17 -6.16
N ASN A 6 -47.40 5.62 -5.68
CA ASN A 6 -46.81 6.88 -6.11
C ASN A 6 -45.90 6.63 -7.32
N LEU A 7 -46.48 6.82 -8.50
CA LEU A 7 -45.78 7.07 -9.75
C LEU A 7 -45.27 8.52 -9.75
N PHE A 8 -43.95 8.70 -9.79
CA PHE A 8 -43.34 9.97 -10.21
C PHE A 8 -42.60 9.75 -11.54
N PRO A 9 -43.11 10.29 -12.65
CA PRO A 9 -42.34 10.47 -13.88
C PRO A 9 -41.78 11.91 -13.95
N PHE A 10 -40.87 12.13 -14.91
CA PHE A 10 -40.29 13.43 -15.32
C PHE A 10 -39.22 14.01 -14.35
N ALA A 11 -38.09 14.57 -14.80
CA ALA A 11 -37.73 15.07 -16.12
C ALA A 11 -36.20 14.95 -16.31
N ALA A 12 -35.80 14.49 -17.48
CA ALA A 12 -34.44 14.66 -17.98
C ALA A 12 -34.24 16.14 -18.33
N LEU A 13 -33.41 16.85 -17.57
CA LEU A 13 -32.91 18.17 -17.97
C LEU A 13 -31.58 17.98 -18.71
N LEU A 14 -31.64 18.12 -20.04
CA LEU A 14 -30.47 18.35 -20.88
C LEU A 14 -29.94 19.78 -20.59
N THR A 15 -28.82 19.89 -19.88
CA THR A 15 -28.10 21.15 -19.76
C THR A 15 -27.02 21.19 -20.84
N ALA A 16 -27.33 21.82 -21.97
CA ALA A 16 -26.37 22.20 -22.99
C ALA A 16 -25.55 23.39 -22.46
N ALA A 17 -24.35 23.11 -21.94
CA ALA A 17 -23.39 24.15 -21.60
C ALA A 17 -22.64 24.58 -22.86
N ALA A 18 -22.95 25.79 -23.33
CA ALA A 18 -22.25 26.47 -24.40
C ALA A 18 -20.79 26.73 -23.99
N ILE A 19 -19.85 26.08 -24.68
CA ILE A 19 -18.42 26.34 -24.58
C ILE A 19 -18.16 27.61 -25.39
N LEU A 20 -18.12 28.76 -24.71
CA LEU A 20 -17.59 30.00 -25.28
C LEU A 20 -16.07 29.84 -25.41
N ALA A 21 -15.61 29.69 -26.65
CA ALA A 21 -14.22 29.71 -27.03
C ALA A 21 -13.62 31.09 -26.72
N ASN A 22 -12.89 31.19 -25.60
CA ASN A 22 -12.05 32.35 -25.31
C ASN A 22 -10.72 32.16 -26.06
N THR A 23 -10.68 32.60 -27.31
CA THR A 23 -9.44 32.72 -28.09
C THR A 23 -8.65 33.91 -27.56
N ALA A 24 -7.93 33.70 -26.46
CA ALA A 24 -6.87 34.61 -26.07
C ALA A 24 -5.74 34.45 -27.09
N SER A 25 -5.55 35.48 -27.93
CA SER A 25 -4.33 35.65 -28.74
C SER A 25 -3.13 35.67 -27.82
N ALA A 26 -2.47 34.52 -27.69
CA ALA A 26 -1.10 34.45 -27.25
C ALA A 26 -0.26 35.07 -28.37
N GLU A 27 0.25 36.26 -28.10
CA GLU A 27 1.33 36.88 -28.86
C GLU A 27 2.46 35.85 -28.97
N GLU A 28 2.68 35.38 -30.20
CA GLU A 28 3.60 34.33 -30.56
C GLU A 28 5.02 34.82 -30.24
N ALA A 29 5.42 34.60 -28.99
CA ALA A 29 6.78 34.78 -28.53
C ALA A 29 7.65 33.80 -29.32
N LYS A 30 8.25 34.33 -30.39
CA LYS A 30 9.24 33.67 -31.24
C LYS A 30 10.15 32.83 -30.33
N PRO A 31 10.10 31.48 -30.43
CA PRO A 31 10.93 30.62 -29.60
C PRO A 31 12.37 31.08 -29.74
N ALA A 32 12.96 31.52 -28.62
CA ALA A 32 14.39 31.76 -28.56
C ALA A 32 15.06 30.49 -29.10
N ALA A 33 15.86 30.65 -30.16
CA ALA A 33 16.53 29.53 -30.79
C ALA A 33 17.23 28.70 -29.69
N PRO A 34 17.06 27.36 -29.68
CA PRO A 34 17.70 26.52 -28.68
C PRO A 34 19.19 26.85 -28.70
N GLN A 35 19.68 27.40 -27.59
CA GLN A 35 21.10 27.63 -27.40
C GLN A 35 21.75 26.26 -27.52
N LYS A 36 22.49 26.06 -28.60
CA LYS A 36 23.28 24.86 -28.84
C LYS A 36 24.12 24.65 -27.59
N PRO A 37 23.94 23.57 -26.81
CA PRO A 37 24.72 23.38 -25.59
C PRO A 37 26.19 23.29 -26.00
N SER A 38 26.93 24.37 -25.78
CA SER A 38 28.37 24.41 -25.97
C SER A 38 28.99 23.77 -24.74
N ALA A 39 29.08 22.46 -24.74
CA ALA A 39 29.87 21.77 -23.76
C ALA A 39 30.38 20.45 -24.32
N ASP A 40 31.68 20.44 -24.57
CA ASP A 40 32.49 19.24 -24.67
C ASP A 40 32.46 18.54 -23.29
N HIS A 41 31.33 17.92 -22.94
CA HIS A 41 31.24 17.07 -21.77
C HIS A 41 31.84 15.72 -22.13
N THR A 42 33.00 15.40 -21.54
CA THR A 42 33.65 14.11 -21.72
C THR A 42 32.88 13.08 -20.90
N VAL A 43 32.04 12.28 -21.56
CA VAL A 43 31.33 11.17 -20.93
C VAL A 43 32.28 9.97 -20.88
N ILE A 44 32.74 9.61 -19.69
CA ILE A 44 33.53 8.39 -19.49
C ILE A 44 32.55 7.23 -19.34
N VAL A 45 32.53 6.32 -20.30
CA VAL A 45 31.75 5.08 -20.26
C VAL A 45 32.67 3.95 -19.76
N PRO A 46 32.34 3.27 -18.65
CA PRO A 46 33.08 2.09 -18.21
C PRO A 46 33.08 1.03 -19.32
N TYR A 47 34.26 0.64 -19.77
CA TYR A 47 34.42 -0.39 -20.80
C TYR A 47 34.31 -1.78 -20.16
N ASP A 48 33.32 -2.55 -20.58
CA ASP A 48 33.25 -3.98 -20.26
C ASP A 48 33.86 -4.80 -21.40
N ALA A 49 35.00 -5.43 -21.12
CA ALA A 49 35.75 -6.22 -22.10
C ALA A 49 35.03 -7.50 -22.54
N SER A 50 33.98 -7.92 -21.84
CA SER A 50 33.19 -9.11 -22.18
C SER A 50 32.08 -8.85 -23.20
N LEU A 51 31.75 -7.58 -23.46
CA LEU A 51 30.70 -7.15 -24.39
C LEU A 51 31.30 -6.56 -25.68
N THR A 52 30.63 -6.81 -26.80
CA THR A 52 31.03 -6.16 -28.06
C THR A 52 30.72 -4.66 -28.02
N ALA A 53 31.43 -3.85 -28.81
CA ALA A 53 31.24 -2.39 -28.80
C ALA A 53 29.80 -1.94 -29.10
N ALA A 54 29.01 -2.75 -29.80
CA ALA A 54 27.60 -2.47 -30.09
C ALA A 54 26.65 -2.79 -28.92
N GLU A 55 27.08 -3.62 -27.98
CA GLU A 55 26.31 -4.08 -26.82
C GLU A 55 26.63 -3.27 -25.55
N GLN A 56 27.65 -2.42 -25.59
CA GLN A 56 27.98 -1.52 -24.50
C GLN A 56 26.91 -0.43 -24.37
N THR A 57 25.98 -0.63 -23.43
CA THR A 57 24.98 0.39 -23.06
C THR A 57 25.47 1.14 -21.82
N PRO A 58 25.54 2.49 -21.86
CA PRO A 58 25.99 3.28 -20.72
C PRO A 58 24.93 3.26 -19.62
N ALA A 59 25.08 2.34 -18.65
CA ALA A 59 24.23 2.29 -17.46
C ALA A 59 24.56 3.37 -16.43
N GLN A 60 25.76 3.98 -16.52
CA GLN A 60 26.25 4.97 -15.57
C GLN A 60 26.95 6.11 -16.30
N TYR A 61 26.61 7.34 -15.90
CA TYR A 61 27.20 8.57 -16.42
C TYR A 61 28.01 9.22 -15.31
N TYR A 62 29.31 9.42 -15.54
CA TYR A 62 30.15 10.21 -14.64
C TYR A 62 30.09 11.68 -15.05
N LEU A 63 29.78 12.54 -14.08
CA LEU A 63 29.81 14.00 -14.22
C LEU A 63 31.20 14.51 -13.82
N ASP A 64 31.72 15.47 -14.58
CA ASP A 64 32.93 16.20 -14.15
C ASP A 64 32.71 16.82 -12.77
N TYR A 65 33.75 16.77 -11.93
CA TYR A 65 33.67 17.26 -10.56
C TYR A 65 33.15 18.71 -10.45
N PRO A 66 33.56 19.68 -11.31
CA PRO A 66 33.00 21.04 -11.28
C PRO A 66 31.50 21.09 -11.62
N ALA A 67 31.03 20.22 -12.52
CA ALA A 67 29.61 20.14 -12.86
C ALA A 67 28.80 19.53 -11.71
N PHE A 68 29.32 18.49 -11.08
CA PHE A 68 28.76 17.92 -9.85
C PHE A 68 28.67 18.98 -8.75
N GLU A 69 29.76 19.70 -8.47
CA GLU A 69 29.80 20.70 -7.42
C GLU A 69 28.79 21.84 -7.69
N ARG A 70 28.67 22.29 -8.94
CA ARG A 70 27.67 23.30 -9.32
C ARG A 70 26.24 22.80 -9.09
N LEU A 71 25.91 21.59 -9.53
CA LEU A 71 24.58 21.00 -9.32
C LEU A 71 24.30 20.78 -7.82
N TRP A 72 25.30 20.36 -7.07
CA TRP A 72 25.19 20.17 -5.62
C TRP A 72 24.96 21.49 -4.88
N ARG A 73 25.69 22.55 -5.24
CA ARG A 73 25.47 23.91 -4.68
C ARG A 73 24.09 24.42 -5.05
N ALA A 74 23.67 24.31 -6.31
CA ALA A 74 22.32 24.70 -6.74
C ALA A 74 21.23 23.94 -5.97
N ALA A 75 21.40 22.63 -5.74
CA ALA A 75 20.48 21.84 -4.93
C ALA A 75 20.48 22.26 -3.45
N LYS A 76 21.64 22.61 -2.88
CA LYS A 76 21.75 23.15 -1.52
C LYS A 76 21.07 24.51 -1.39
N ASP A 77 21.29 25.41 -2.33
CA ASP A 77 20.70 26.75 -2.35
C ASP A 77 19.17 26.66 -2.52
N TYR A 78 18.70 25.78 -3.40
CA TYR A 78 17.28 25.46 -3.51
C TYR A 78 16.71 24.97 -2.18
N ARG A 79 17.40 24.05 -1.48
CA ARG A 79 16.97 23.55 -0.17
C ARG A 79 16.95 24.64 0.91
N LEU A 80 17.93 25.53 0.91
CA LEU A 80 18.02 26.65 1.86
C LEU A 80 16.88 27.65 1.62
N SER A 81 16.62 28.02 0.37
CA SER A 81 15.51 28.92 0.00
C SER A 81 14.14 28.35 0.36
N GLN A 82 13.98 27.03 0.35
CA GLN A 82 12.77 26.35 0.83
C GLN A 82 12.68 26.32 2.38
N SER A 83 13.82 26.38 3.08
CA SER A 83 13.87 26.33 4.56
C SER A 83 13.76 27.70 5.24
N GLU A 84 14.02 28.80 4.54
CA GLU A 84 13.88 30.16 5.08
C GLU A 84 12.41 30.62 5.20
N GLY A 85 11.46 29.79 4.77
CA GLY A 85 10.06 29.86 5.21
C GLY A 85 9.91 29.31 6.64
N ASP A 86 10.26 30.12 7.65
CA ASP A 86 9.95 29.96 9.08
C ASP A 86 9.86 28.51 9.61
N GLY A 87 11.01 27.84 9.67
CA GLY A 87 11.16 26.52 10.28
C GLY A 87 11.00 26.46 11.81
N SER A 88 10.40 27.46 12.45
CA SER A 88 10.22 27.51 13.91
C SER A 88 8.77 27.43 14.40
N ASN A 89 7.79 27.34 13.49
CA ASN A 89 6.38 27.18 13.86
C ASN A 89 5.57 26.37 12.83
N ILE A 90 6.14 25.27 12.30
CA ILE A 90 5.36 24.28 11.51
C ILE A 90 4.61 23.32 12.46
N GLU A 91 3.85 23.90 13.39
CA GLU A 91 2.52 23.37 13.73
C GLU A 91 1.52 23.94 12.71
N GLY A 92 2.00 24.06 11.46
CA GLY A 92 1.25 24.52 10.30
C GLY A 92 0.11 23.56 10.08
N ASP A 93 -1.04 24.15 9.81
CA ASP A 93 -2.27 23.49 9.38
C ASP A 93 -1.91 22.24 8.58
N LYS A 94 -2.34 21.07 9.06
CA LYS A 94 -1.98 19.79 8.42
C LYS A 94 -2.53 19.83 7.01
N ASP A 95 -1.65 20.16 6.08
CA ASP A 95 -1.98 20.39 4.68
C ASP A 95 -2.20 19.06 3.93
N PHE A 96 -2.45 17.98 4.67
CA PHE A 96 -2.78 16.68 4.16
C PHE A 96 -4.00 16.10 4.89
N ILE A 97 -4.79 15.31 4.17
CA ILE A 97 -5.94 14.59 4.70
C ILE A 97 -5.93 13.18 4.11
N LEU A 98 -5.90 12.15 4.97
CA LEU A 98 -6.21 10.79 4.54
C LEU A 98 -7.72 10.70 4.31
N THR A 99 -8.12 10.54 3.05
CA THR A 99 -9.53 10.54 2.64
C THR A 99 -10.20 9.19 2.85
N ASN A 100 -9.48 8.10 2.60
CA ASN A 100 -9.98 6.74 2.78
C ASN A 100 -8.79 5.78 3.05
N ALA A 101 -9.10 4.63 3.62
CA ALA A 101 -8.14 3.55 3.81
C ALA A 101 -8.86 2.20 3.68
N LEU A 102 -8.38 1.35 2.79
CA LEU A 102 -8.92 0.03 2.54
C LEU A 102 -7.85 -1.00 2.85
N TYR A 103 -8.11 -1.87 3.82
CA TYR A 103 -7.20 -2.94 4.19
C TYR A 103 -7.81 -4.30 3.89
N ARG A 104 -7.03 -5.16 3.25
CA ARG A 104 -7.34 -6.57 3.01
C ARG A 104 -6.34 -7.43 3.76
N VAL A 105 -6.85 -8.32 4.60
CA VAL A 105 -6.05 -9.24 5.40
C VAL A 105 -6.31 -10.66 4.90
N THR A 106 -5.23 -11.37 4.62
CA THR A 106 -5.23 -12.80 4.32
C THR A 106 -4.38 -13.52 5.34
N ALA A 107 -4.90 -14.59 5.93
CA ALA A 107 -4.11 -15.45 6.81
C ALA A 107 -3.18 -16.35 6.01
N ALA A 108 -1.93 -16.44 6.45
CA ALA A 108 -0.98 -17.50 6.11
C ALA A 108 -0.71 -18.36 7.38
N GLU A 109 0.14 -19.38 7.28
CA GLU A 109 0.36 -20.35 8.36
C GLU A 109 0.78 -19.70 9.71
N ASP A 110 1.76 -18.79 9.66
CA ASP A 110 2.40 -18.18 10.83
C ASP A 110 2.26 -16.65 10.89
N ARG A 111 1.58 -16.05 9.90
CA ARG A 111 1.44 -14.60 9.78
C ARG A 111 0.17 -14.18 9.07
N LEU A 112 -0.21 -12.94 9.28
CA LEU A 112 -1.20 -12.25 8.46
C LEU A 112 -0.44 -11.44 7.40
N VAL A 113 -0.89 -11.53 6.16
CA VAL A 113 -0.44 -10.64 5.07
C VAL A 113 -1.53 -9.60 4.89
N ILE A 114 -1.13 -8.33 4.94
CA ILE A 114 -2.05 -7.21 4.82
C ILE A 114 -1.66 -6.36 3.63
N GLU A 115 -2.63 -6.13 2.75
CA GLU A 115 -2.55 -5.18 1.65
C GLU A 115 -3.43 -3.98 1.98
N GLY A 116 -2.85 -2.78 1.96
CA GLY A 116 -3.54 -1.53 2.22
C GLY A 116 -3.53 -0.61 1.00
N GLN A 117 -4.64 0.09 0.77
CA GLN A 117 -4.74 1.21 -0.17
C GLN A 117 -5.28 2.43 0.57
N LEU A 118 -4.50 3.50 0.62
CA LEU A 118 -4.84 4.73 1.29
C LEU A 118 -4.98 5.86 0.25
N GLY A 119 -6.09 6.57 0.29
CA GLY A 119 -6.29 7.80 -0.46
C GLY A 119 -5.84 8.99 0.35
N LEU A 120 -5.01 9.84 -0.25
CA LEU A 120 -4.45 11.01 0.39
C LEU A 120 -4.71 12.25 -0.46
N LEU A 121 -5.07 13.35 0.20
CA LEU A 121 -5.15 14.66 -0.41
C LEU A 121 -4.15 15.58 0.27
N THR A 122 -3.17 16.09 -0.47
CA THR A 122 -2.20 17.09 -0.03
C THR A 122 -2.54 18.46 -0.65
N ARG A 123 -2.25 19.54 0.06
CA ARG A 123 -2.48 20.94 -0.33
C ARG A 123 -1.21 21.75 -0.03
N GLY A 124 -0.89 22.79 -0.78
CA GLY A 124 0.32 23.59 -0.55
C GLY A 124 1.33 23.46 -1.70
N LYS A 125 2.53 24.04 -1.53
CA LYS A 125 3.54 24.12 -2.61
C LYS A 125 4.88 23.50 -2.23
N ALA A 126 4.98 22.92 -1.04
CA ALA A 126 6.21 22.39 -0.47
C ALA A 126 6.10 20.90 -0.20
N TRP A 127 7.26 20.27 -0.01
CA TRP A 127 7.37 18.90 0.46
C TRP A 127 6.63 18.70 1.78
N GLN A 128 5.83 17.64 1.86
CA GLN A 128 5.05 17.28 3.03
C GLN A 128 5.50 15.94 3.59
N LYS A 129 5.66 15.91 4.92
CA LYS A 129 5.88 14.68 5.68
C LYS A 129 4.53 14.18 6.19
N VAL A 130 4.04 13.09 5.60
CA VAL A 130 2.74 12.50 5.95
C VAL A 130 2.96 11.32 6.90
N PRO A 131 2.60 11.43 8.19
CA PRO A 131 2.76 10.35 9.15
C PRO A 131 1.82 9.20 8.82
N LEU A 132 2.37 8.00 8.74
CA LEU A 132 1.65 6.74 8.59
C LEU A 132 2.07 5.82 9.75
N PRO A 133 1.38 5.92 10.91
CA PRO A 133 1.77 5.19 12.11
C PRO A 133 1.42 3.70 11.99
N PHE A 134 2.30 2.95 11.33
CA PHE A 134 2.28 1.49 11.38
C PHE A 134 3.00 1.02 12.66
N GLY A 135 2.36 0.17 13.44
CA GLY A 135 2.91 -0.34 14.71
C GLY A 135 2.70 -1.84 14.85
N GLY A 136 3.71 -2.58 15.33
CA GLY A 136 3.61 -4.03 15.47
C GLY A 136 3.53 -4.79 14.14
N VAL A 137 4.06 -4.22 13.05
CA VAL A 137 4.05 -4.82 11.71
C VAL A 137 5.46 -4.87 11.12
N ASN A 138 5.68 -5.80 10.19
CA ASN A 138 6.84 -5.84 9.32
C ASN A 138 6.46 -5.27 7.94
N LEU A 139 6.90 -4.04 7.66
CA LEU A 139 6.59 -3.36 6.40
C LEU A 139 7.42 -3.95 5.24
N SER A 140 6.76 -4.53 4.24
CA SER A 140 7.44 -5.18 3.10
C SER A 140 7.54 -4.28 1.87
N LYS A 141 6.47 -3.54 1.57
CA LYS A 141 6.38 -2.67 0.38
C LYS A 141 5.53 -1.44 0.68
N ILE A 142 5.96 -0.29 0.16
CA ILE A 142 5.18 0.94 0.15
C ILE A 142 5.41 1.69 -1.15
N THR A 143 4.32 2.10 -1.80
CA THR A 143 4.35 2.87 -3.06
C THR A 143 3.45 4.08 -2.96
N LEU A 144 3.84 5.16 -3.61
CA LEU A 144 3.10 6.41 -3.81
C LEU A 144 2.86 6.54 -5.31
N ASP A 145 1.60 6.58 -5.73
CA ASP A 145 1.20 6.68 -7.13
C ASP A 145 1.92 5.63 -8.01
N ASP A 146 1.82 4.36 -7.58
CA ASP A 146 2.45 3.17 -8.18
C ASP A 146 3.99 3.13 -8.20
N SER A 147 4.66 4.17 -7.70
CA SER A 147 6.12 4.27 -7.62
C SER A 147 6.62 4.00 -6.19
N PRO A 148 7.83 3.43 -5.99
CA PRO A 148 8.39 3.24 -4.65
C PRO A 148 8.42 4.55 -3.86
N ALA A 149 7.85 4.54 -2.65
CA ALA A 149 7.78 5.72 -1.80
C ALA A 149 8.98 5.81 -0.84
N SER A 150 9.45 7.02 -0.56
CA SER A 150 10.42 7.25 0.52
C SER A 150 9.69 7.25 1.86
N TYR A 151 9.85 6.15 2.62
CA TYR A 151 9.28 5.98 3.96
C TYR A 151 10.37 6.00 5.03
N GLN A 152 10.36 7.03 5.88
CA GLN A 152 11.36 7.24 6.94
C GLN A 152 10.68 7.80 8.19
N ASP A 153 11.11 7.35 9.38
CA ASP A 153 10.57 7.77 10.68
C ASP A 153 9.04 7.69 10.78
N GLY A 154 8.44 6.64 10.22
CA GLY A 154 6.98 6.47 10.26
C GLY A 154 6.20 7.40 9.34
N ALA A 155 6.84 8.02 8.34
CA ALA A 155 6.19 8.95 7.43
C ALA A 155 6.62 8.79 5.97
N VAL A 156 5.74 9.15 5.05
CA VAL A 156 6.02 9.26 3.62
C VAL A 156 6.27 10.73 3.25
N LEU A 157 7.28 10.97 2.41
CA LEU A 157 7.54 12.29 1.83
C LEU A 157 6.81 12.46 0.50
N ILE A 158 6.13 13.59 0.34
CA ILE A 158 5.34 13.90 -0.85
C ILE A 158 5.70 15.29 -1.34
N GLU A 159 6.06 15.40 -2.61
CA GLU A 159 6.50 16.66 -3.23
C GLU A 159 5.33 17.43 -3.85
N ALA A 160 4.54 16.76 -4.67
CA ALA A 160 3.47 17.41 -5.42
C ALA A 160 2.21 17.55 -4.55
N PRO A 161 1.51 18.69 -4.59
CA PRO A 161 0.18 18.78 -4.04
C PRO A 161 -0.83 18.05 -4.94
N GLY A 162 -1.86 17.47 -4.34
CA GLY A 162 -2.96 16.88 -5.08
C GLY A 162 -3.49 15.61 -4.43
N ARG A 163 -4.10 14.77 -5.27
CA ARG A 163 -4.60 13.47 -4.85
C ARG A 163 -3.52 12.43 -5.11
N HIS A 164 -3.25 11.63 -4.10
CA HIS A 164 -2.28 10.55 -4.15
C HIS A 164 -2.92 9.24 -3.70
N SER A 165 -2.38 8.14 -4.21
CA SER A 165 -2.68 6.79 -3.73
C SER A 165 -1.43 6.20 -3.10
N ILE A 166 -1.56 5.73 -1.86
CA ILE A 166 -0.51 4.99 -1.17
C ILE A 166 -0.94 3.53 -1.13
N SER A 167 -0.14 2.64 -1.72
CA SER A 167 -0.32 1.20 -1.59
C SER A 167 0.74 0.63 -0.66
N VAL A 168 0.34 -0.27 0.22
CA VAL A 168 1.22 -0.83 1.24
C VAL A 168 1.01 -2.34 1.36
N THR A 169 2.09 -3.06 1.60
CA THR A 169 2.06 -4.47 1.98
C THR A 169 2.90 -4.65 3.23
N TYR A 170 2.33 -5.28 4.24
CA TYR A 170 3.03 -5.59 5.48
C TYR A 170 2.52 -6.90 6.08
N GLU A 171 3.32 -7.45 6.99
CA GLU A 171 3.02 -8.69 7.67
C GLU A 171 2.89 -8.48 9.18
N VAL A 172 1.99 -9.24 9.79
CA VAL A 172 1.84 -9.31 11.26
C VAL A 172 2.08 -10.74 11.68
N ALA A 173 3.06 -10.96 12.56
CA ALA A 173 3.32 -12.28 13.12
C ALA A 173 2.12 -12.74 13.93
N LEU A 174 1.66 -13.98 13.69
CA LEU A 174 0.66 -14.60 14.54
C LEU A 174 1.37 -15.26 15.72
N PRO A 175 1.09 -14.86 16.97
CA PRO A 175 1.74 -15.46 18.12
C PRO A 175 1.32 -16.92 18.29
N SER A 176 2.23 -17.72 18.85
CA SER A 176 1.95 -19.10 19.25
C SER A 176 1.00 -19.11 20.45
N GLU A 177 -0.13 -19.81 20.30
CA GLU A 177 -1.14 -20.15 21.31
C GLU A 177 -1.61 -19.04 22.29
N ASN A 178 -2.91 -18.72 22.20
CA ASN A 178 -3.70 -17.86 23.10
C ASN A 178 -3.30 -16.38 23.26
N ALA A 179 -2.12 -15.95 22.84
CA ALA A 179 -1.79 -14.53 22.81
C ALA A 179 -2.52 -13.83 21.63
N PRO A 180 -3.05 -12.61 21.83
CA PRO A 180 -3.59 -11.83 20.72
C PRO A 180 -2.46 -11.24 19.86
N ALA A 181 -2.63 -11.24 18.54
CA ALA A 181 -1.81 -10.40 17.66
C ALA A 181 -2.39 -8.98 17.67
N THR A 182 -1.57 -7.99 18.01
CA THR A 182 -2.00 -6.58 18.07
C THR A 182 -1.13 -5.75 17.14
N TRP A 183 -1.75 -4.95 16.29
CA TRP A 183 -1.04 -4.03 15.41
C TRP A 183 -1.80 -2.71 15.24
N GLN A 184 -1.12 -1.72 14.69
CA GLN A 184 -1.65 -0.40 14.39
C GLN A 184 -1.56 -0.11 12.90
N VAL A 185 -2.60 0.53 12.37
CA VAL A 185 -2.70 0.97 10.98
C VAL A 185 -3.05 2.45 10.91
N PRO A 186 -2.57 3.18 9.89
CA PRO A 186 -3.05 4.52 9.60
C PRO A 186 -4.55 4.51 9.30
N THR A 187 -5.28 5.44 9.88
CA THR A 187 -6.73 5.57 9.68
C THR A 187 -7.09 6.85 8.95
N ALA A 188 -8.16 6.74 8.15
CA ALA A 188 -8.87 7.83 7.51
C ALA A 188 -10.30 7.93 8.08
N SER A 189 -11.02 8.99 7.74
CA SER A 189 -12.45 9.11 8.05
C SER A 189 -13.28 7.92 7.51
N ALA A 190 -12.91 7.40 6.34
CA ALA A 190 -13.49 6.22 5.71
C ALA A 190 -12.50 5.04 5.68
N THR A 191 -12.27 4.42 6.84
CA THR A 191 -11.42 3.21 6.95
C THR A 191 -12.26 1.93 6.94
N LEU A 192 -11.97 1.04 6.00
CA LEU A 192 -12.56 -0.31 5.91
C LEU A 192 -11.48 -1.38 6.03
N LEU A 193 -11.84 -2.46 6.71
CA LEU A 193 -11.02 -3.65 6.90
C LEU A 193 -11.80 -4.88 6.47
N ALA A 194 -11.23 -5.65 5.55
CA ALA A 194 -11.74 -6.94 5.12
C ALA A 194 -10.73 -8.03 5.50
N ILE A 195 -11.14 -8.98 6.32
CA ILE A 195 -10.31 -10.10 6.77
C ILE A 195 -10.88 -11.38 6.18
N THR A 196 -10.08 -12.10 5.39
CA THR A 196 -10.44 -13.42 4.89
C THR A 196 -9.63 -14.46 5.64
N LEU A 197 -10.34 -15.36 6.30
CA LEU A 197 -9.79 -16.44 7.12
C LEU A 197 -10.43 -17.75 6.71
N ASP A 198 -9.71 -18.85 6.85
CA ASP A 198 -10.36 -20.15 6.90
C ASP A 198 -11.22 -20.23 8.16
N SER A 199 -12.43 -20.80 8.01
CA SER A 199 -13.52 -20.78 9.01
C SER A 199 -13.15 -21.34 10.38
N ASP A 200 -12.07 -22.09 10.42
CA ASP A 200 -11.53 -22.83 11.55
C ASP A 200 -10.38 -22.12 12.27
N LEU A 201 -9.71 -21.16 11.61
CA LEU A 201 -8.42 -20.64 12.07
C LEU A 201 -8.55 -19.66 13.23
N ALA A 202 -9.51 -18.73 13.18
CA ALA A 202 -9.64 -17.66 14.18
C ALA A 202 -10.95 -16.89 14.08
N GLU A 203 -11.19 -16.03 15.07
CA GLU A 203 -12.23 -15.03 15.06
C GLU A 203 -11.61 -13.65 15.33
N PRO A 204 -11.66 -12.71 14.37
CA PRO A 204 -11.06 -11.40 14.55
C PRO A 204 -11.84 -10.61 15.61
N VAL A 205 -11.12 -9.94 16.52
CA VAL A 205 -11.74 -9.10 17.57
C VAL A 205 -11.27 -7.67 17.37
N ILE A 206 -12.08 -6.88 16.67
CA ILE A 206 -11.68 -5.53 16.27
C ILE A 206 -12.14 -4.53 17.34
N ASN A 207 -11.19 -3.78 17.93
CA ASN A 207 -11.42 -2.61 18.79
C ASN A 207 -12.53 -2.77 19.83
N GLY A 208 -12.41 -3.79 20.71
CA GLY A 208 -13.38 -3.97 21.79
C GLY A 208 -14.75 -4.51 21.34
N GLY A 209 -14.82 -5.14 20.16
CA GLY A 209 -16.03 -5.82 19.69
C GLY A 209 -16.89 -4.99 18.72
N LEU A 210 -16.26 -4.16 17.88
CA LEU A 210 -16.95 -3.48 16.80
C LEU A 210 -17.76 -4.49 15.95
N PRO A 211 -18.94 -4.10 15.47
CA PRO A 211 -19.78 -4.99 14.68
C PRO A 211 -19.05 -5.45 13.41
N LEU A 212 -19.01 -6.76 13.22
CA LEU A 212 -18.42 -7.41 12.06
C LEU A 212 -19.53 -7.92 11.16
N ALA A 213 -19.52 -7.49 9.90
CA ALA A 213 -20.29 -8.16 8.87
C ALA A 213 -19.57 -9.46 8.50
N LYS A 214 -20.22 -10.60 8.69
CA LYS A 214 -19.70 -11.92 8.34
C LYS A 214 -20.37 -12.41 7.06
N SER A 215 -19.58 -12.76 6.05
CA SER A 215 -20.06 -13.36 4.81
C SER A 215 -19.29 -14.65 4.52
N GLY A 216 -20.00 -15.72 4.16
CA GLY A 216 -19.42 -16.99 3.72
C GLY A 216 -19.98 -17.35 2.36
N MET A 217 -19.11 -17.54 1.36
CA MET A 217 -19.51 -17.87 -0.02
C MET A 217 -19.62 -19.39 -0.25
N GLY A 218 -20.08 -20.16 0.74
CA GLY A 218 -20.25 -21.61 0.63
C GLY A 218 -18.95 -22.43 0.59
N GLY A 219 -17.78 -21.80 0.75
CA GLY A 219 -16.48 -22.45 0.92
C GLY A 219 -15.97 -22.41 2.36
N PRO A 220 -14.77 -22.96 2.63
CA PRO A 220 -14.15 -22.92 3.96
C PRO A 220 -13.73 -21.51 4.37
N ALA A 221 -13.55 -20.59 3.41
CA ALA A 221 -13.17 -19.20 3.70
C ALA A 221 -14.36 -18.36 4.15
N ILE A 222 -14.17 -17.60 5.23
CA ILE A 222 -15.10 -16.62 5.76
C ILE A 222 -14.46 -15.24 5.65
N THR A 223 -15.21 -14.28 5.12
CA THR A 223 -14.81 -12.88 5.07
C THR A 223 -15.53 -12.09 6.16
N TYR A 224 -14.75 -11.44 7.01
CA TYR A 224 -15.22 -10.47 8.01
C TYR A 224 -14.94 -9.07 7.49
N THR A 225 -15.94 -8.18 7.53
CA THR A 225 -15.77 -6.78 7.15
C THR A 225 -16.13 -5.86 8.31
N ALA A 226 -15.29 -4.86 8.56
CA ALA A 226 -15.47 -3.87 9.61
C ALA A 226 -15.19 -2.46 9.09
N ALA A 227 -16.00 -1.48 9.52
CA ALA A 227 -15.66 -0.08 9.41
C ALA A 227 -14.88 0.34 10.66
N LEU A 228 -13.63 0.76 10.50
CA LEU A 228 -12.77 1.12 11.63
C LEU A 228 -12.94 2.58 12.07
N GLY A 229 -13.40 3.44 11.16
CA GLY A 229 -13.40 4.90 11.39
C GLY A 229 -12.00 5.37 11.79
N GLN A 230 -11.88 5.96 12.98
CA GLN A 230 -10.61 6.47 13.53
C GLN A 230 -9.84 5.44 14.37
N ALA A 231 -10.41 4.25 14.61
CA ALA A 231 -9.79 3.26 15.47
C ALA A 231 -8.67 2.51 14.71
N GLY A 232 -7.42 2.89 14.98
CA GLY A 232 -6.25 2.37 14.25
C GLY A 232 -5.63 1.11 14.85
N GLN A 233 -6.01 0.71 16.06
CA GLN A 233 -5.52 -0.53 16.66
C GLN A 233 -6.38 -1.72 16.18
N ILE A 234 -5.76 -2.86 15.92
CA ILE A 234 -6.48 -4.08 15.56
C ILE A 234 -5.92 -5.21 16.42
N GLU A 235 -6.83 -6.03 16.93
CA GLU A 235 -6.50 -7.21 17.71
C GLU A 235 -7.04 -8.46 17.00
N PHE A 236 -6.27 -9.52 16.99
CA PHE A 236 -6.65 -10.79 16.40
C PHE A 236 -6.43 -11.91 17.40
N ARG A 237 -7.49 -12.69 17.66
CA ARG A 237 -7.47 -13.82 18.60
C ARG A 237 -7.72 -15.12 17.85
N ARG A 238 -6.79 -16.07 17.98
CA ARG A 238 -7.04 -17.45 17.55
C ARG A 238 -8.12 -18.07 18.43
N ARG A 239 -8.97 -18.92 17.86
CA ARG A 239 -9.95 -19.67 18.64
C ARG A 239 -9.22 -20.73 19.49
N PRO A 240 -9.45 -20.78 20.81
CA PRO A 240 -8.84 -21.81 21.65
C PRO A 240 -9.34 -23.21 21.22
N GLY A 241 -8.43 -24.17 21.14
CA GLY A 241 -8.76 -25.58 20.84
C GLY A 241 -8.58 -26.03 19.39
N PHE A 242 -8.16 -25.13 18.48
CA PHE A 242 -7.84 -25.54 17.10
C PHE A 242 -6.38 -26.01 17.00
N ARG A 243 -6.14 -27.33 17.09
CA ARG A 243 -4.84 -27.92 16.75
C ARG A 243 -4.70 -27.95 15.23
N HIS A 244 -3.62 -27.39 14.69
CA HIS A 244 -3.31 -27.49 13.26
C HIS A 244 -3.36 -28.95 12.82
N PHE A 245 -4.32 -29.32 11.97
CA PHE A 245 -4.24 -30.56 11.21
C PHE A 245 -3.19 -30.37 10.13
N ARG A 246 -1.95 -30.74 10.42
CA ARG A 246 -0.91 -30.80 9.40
C ARG A 246 -1.18 -32.01 8.52
N LEU A 247 -1.81 -31.77 7.37
CA LEU A 247 -2.07 -32.82 6.39
C LEU A 247 -0.74 -33.18 5.71
N HIS A 248 -0.02 -34.13 6.29
CA HIS A 248 1.17 -34.70 5.68
C HIS A 248 0.77 -35.53 4.46
N LEU A 249 0.67 -34.90 3.29
CA LEU A 249 0.62 -35.60 2.01
C LEU A 249 2.00 -36.23 1.76
N ARG A 250 2.18 -37.48 2.16
CA ARG A 250 3.35 -38.27 1.79
C ARG A 250 3.10 -38.85 0.40
N LEU A 251 3.79 -38.34 -0.61
CA LEU A 251 3.80 -38.93 -1.94
C LEU A 251 4.48 -40.31 -1.85
N VAL A 252 3.71 -41.39 -1.87
CA VAL A 252 4.24 -42.75 -1.96
C VAL A 252 4.49 -43.01 -3.45
N VAL A 253 5.75 -43.03 -3.86
CA VAL A 253 6.13 -43.46 -5.21
C VAL A 253 6.00 -44.98 -5.26
N PRO A 254 5.07 -45.56 -6.04
CA PRO A 254 4.94 -47.01 -6.11
C PRO A 254 6.16 -47.63 -6.80
N PRO A 255 6.57 -48.86 -6.42
CA PRO A 255 7.55 -49.62 -7.19
C PRO A 255 7.05 -49.83 -8.62
N GLN A 256 7.96 -49.71 -9.60
CA GLN A 256 7.66 -49.78 -11.04
C GLN A 256 6.70 -50.94 -11.36
N GLY A 257 5.55 -50.61 -11.96
CA GLY A 257 4.57 -51.59 -12.46
C GLY A 257 3.22 -51.62 -11.73
N SER A 258 2.98 -50.76 -10.72
CA SER A 258 1.69 -50.70 -10.01
C SER A 258 0.93 -49.39 -10.30
N HIS A 259 -0.40 -49.50 -10.45
CA HIS A 259 -1.30 -48.38 -10.73
C HIS A 259 -1.22 -47.29 -9.64
N PHE A 260 -1.25 -46.02 -10.03
CA PHE A 260 -1.33 -44.88 -9.10
C PHE A 260 -2.56 -45.00 -8.20
N GLY A 261 -2.33 -45.19 -6.90
CA GLY A 261 -3.36 -45.13 -5.86
C GLY A 261 -3.07 -43.97 -4.90
N TRP A 262 -4.08 -43.15 -4.62
CA TRP A 262 -4.01 -42.15 -3.56
C TRP A 262 -4.37 -42.81 -2.23
N GLU A 263 -3.41 -43.04 -1.35
CA GLU A 263 -3.67 -43.52 0.01
C GLU A 263 -3.65 -42.34 1.00
N GLY A 264 -4.82 -41.78 1.29
CA GLY A 264 -4.99 -40.74 2.29
C GLY A 264 -4.98 -41.35 3.70
N ILE A 265 -3.82 -41.36 4.36
CA ILE A 265 -3.74 -41.79 5.76
C ILE A 265 -4.10 -40.61 6.67
N LEU A 266 -5.35 -40.53 7.09
CA LEU A 266 -5.79 -39.68 8.21
C LEU A 266 -5.30 -40.30 9.52
N ARG A 267 -4.13 -39.87 10.02
CA ARG A 267 -3.71 -40.21 11.39
C ARG A 267 -4.26 -39.18 12.37
N HIS A 268 -5.32 -39.55 13.07
CA HIS A 268 -5.71 -38.90 14.32
C HIS A 268 -4.59 -39.15 15.34
N ARG A 269 -3.83 -38.12 15.70
CA ARG A 269 -2.96 -38.18 16.88
C ARG A 269 -3.75 -37.60 18.04
N ASP A 270 -4.58 -38.44 18.64
CA ASP A 270 -5.20 -38.16 19.93
C ASP A 270 -4.11 -38.27 21.00
N GLU A 271 -3.29 -37.22 21.11
CA GLU A 271 -2.37 -37.05 22.23
C GLU A 271 -3.14 -36.26 23.30
N PRO A 272 -3.65 -36.90 24.36
CA PRO A 272 -4.37 -36.21 25.42
C PRO A 272 -3.43 -35.17 26.02
N ALA A 273 -3.94 -33.94 26.16
CA ALA A 273 -3.22 -32.89 26.86
C ALA A 273 -2.91 -33.40 28.27
N GLN A 274 -1.63 -33.60 28.57
CA GLN A 274 -1.22 -33.82 29.95
C GLN A 274 -1.49 -32.53 30.72
N PRO A 275 -2.29 -32.57 31.80
CA PRO A 275 -2.47 -31.42 32.65
C PRO A 275 -1.14 -31.10 33.35
N ASN A 276 -0.66 -29.86 33.20
CA ASN A 276 0.35 -29.27 34.07
C ASN A 276 -0.34 -28.63 35.28
#